data_AF-A0A852SEE9-F1
#
_entry.id   AF-A0A852SEE9-F1
#
_cell.length_a   1.000
_cell.length_b   1.000
_cell.length_c   1.000
_cell.angle_alpha   90.00
_cell.angle_beta   90.00
_cell.angle_gamma   90.00
#
_symmetry.space_group_name_H-M   'P 1'
#
loop_
_entity.id
_entity.type
_entity.pdbx_description
1 polymer ?
#
loop_
_entity_poly.entity_id
_entity_poly.type
_entity_poly.pdbx_seq_one_letter_code
_entity_poly.pdbx_strand_id
1 'polypeptide(L)'
;MTLPFVDSPIVPAFDGYTITHDAVQKWTDKVDEADAFVFVVPEYNGGMTGLQKNAIDWVYKQWNGKSAVVVTYNWYDKKSAVEVFQNTLRVIQVNIIEPVVGLKFGEELAPDGAVADESALRAKIQHAVSALFAAERAEV
;
A
#
# COMPACT_ATOMS: atom_id res chain seq x y z
N MET A 1 3.73 -14.79 -7.17
CA MET A 1 5.04 -14.93 -6.51
C MET A 1 4.79 -14.99 -5.01
N THR A 2 5.36 -15.97 -4.30
CA THR A 2 5.18 -16.10 -2.85
C THR A 2 6.45 -15.61 -2.17
N LEU A 3 6.33 -14.66 -1.23
CA LEU A 3 7.45 -14.18 -0.42
C LEU A 3 7.62 -15.05 0.83
N PRO A 4 8.86 -15.42 1.22
CA PRO A 4 9.11 -15.99 2.54
C PRO A 4 8.82 -14.94 3.62
N PHE A 5 8.64 -15.37 4.87
CA PHE A 5 8.67 -14.42 5.99
C PHE A 5 10.06 -13.80 6.12
N VAL A 6 10.13 -12.53 6.53
CA VAL A 6 11.41 -11.84 6.77
C VAL A 6 12.28 -12.67 7.73
N ASP A 7 13.38 -13.19 7.20
CA ASP A 7 14.34 -14.03 7.91
C ASP A 7 15.79 -13.49 7.84
N SER A 8 15.96 -12.28 7.32
CA SER A 8 17.27 -11.63 7.22
C SER A 8 17.83 -11.26 8.60
N PRO A 9 19.13 -11.53 8.88
CA PRO A 9 19.77 -11.16 10.13
C PRO A 9 20.00 -9.65 10.27
N ILE A 10 20.05 -8.91 9.15
CA ILE A 10 20.17 -7.45 9.10
C ILE A 10 18.86 -6.91 8.54
N VAL A 11 18.23 -5.96 9.23
CA VAL A 11 16.97 -5.38 8.75
C VAL A 11 17.20 -4.47 7.54
N PRO A 12 16.27 -4.39 6.55
CA PRO A 12 16.56 -3.78 5.25
C PRO A 12 16.94 -2.29 5.24
N ALA A 13 16.69 -1.58 6.35
CA ALA A 13 17.06 -0.18 6.49
C ALA A 13 18.57 0.05 6.71
N PHE A 14 19.32 -0.96 7.17
CA PHE A 14 20.73 -0.81 7.51
C PHE A 14 21.66 -1.27 6.39
N ASP A 15 22.86 -0.70 6.40
CA ASP A 15 23.92 -1.13 5.50
C ASP A 15 24.37 -2.57 5.81
N GLY A 16 24.79 -3.28 4.77
CA GLY A 16 25.13 -4.71 4.85
C GLY A 16 23.92 -5.65 4.72
N TYR A 17 22.69 -5.13 4.62
CA TYR A 17 21.54 -5.96 4.23
C TYR A 17 21.76 -6.58 2.84
N THR A 18 21.54 -7.90 2.75
CA THR A 18 21.64 -8.67 1.51
C THR A 18 20.39 -9.50 1.28
N ILE A 19 19.87 -9.46 0.06
CA ILE A 19 18.75 -10.30 -0.36
C ILE A 19 19.28 -11.69 -0.72
N THR A 20 18.73 -12.73 -0.07
CA THR A 20 19.14 -14.13 -0.26
C THR A 20 18.09 -14.98 -1.00
N HIS A 21 16.91 -14.43 -1.23
CA HIS A 21 15.78 -15.13 -1.84
C HIS A 21 15.42 -14.49 -3.19
N ASP A 22 15.36 -15.31 -4.25
CA ASP A 22 15.00 -14.83 -5.61
C ASP A 22 13.64 -14.13 -5.65
N ALA A 23 12.66 -14.60 -4.85
CA ALA A 23 11.34 -13.98 -4.77
C ALA A 23 11.40 -12.58 -4.13
N VAL A 24 12.28 -12.39 -3.14
CA VAL A 24 12.49 -11.09 -2.50
C VAL A 24 13.23 -10.15 -3.45
N GLN A 25 14.20 -10.65 -4.23
CA GLN A 25 14.90 -9.85 -5.23
C GLN A 25 13.90 -9.32 -6.27
N LYS A 26 13.11 -10.21 -6.86
CA LYS A 26 12.06 -9.84 -7.83
C LYS A 26 11.05 -8.84 -7.27
N TRP A 27 10.72 -8.95 -5.98
CA TRP A 27 9.84 -7.98 -5.33
C TRP A 27 10.52 -6.64 -5.16
N THR A 28 11.77 -6.63 -4.70
CA THR A 28 12.58 -5.43 -4.53
C THR A 28 12.73 -4.67 -5.84
N ASP A 29 13.07 -5.39 -6.92
CA ASP A 29 13.16 -4.81 -8.27
C ASP A 29 11.82 -4.22 -8.69
N LYS A 30 10.72 -4.92 -8.39
CA LYS A 30 9.39 -4.44 -8.76
C LYS A 30 8.98 -3.16 -8.02
N VAL A 31 9.38 -3.05 -6.75
CA VAL A 31 9.18 -1.83 -5.96
C VAL A 31 10.06 -0.72 -6.49
N ASP A 32 11.31 -1.00 -6.87
CA ASP A 32 12.25 -0.01 -7.39
C ASP A 32 11.78 0.61 -8.71
N GLU A 33 11.26 -0.21 -9.63
CA GLU A 33 10.73 0.21 -10.94
C GLU A 33 9.54 1.19 -10.89
N ALA A 34 8.82 1.26 -9.77
CA ALA A 34 7.60 2.05 -9.68
C ALA A 34 7.89 3.47 -9.18
N ASP A 35 7.37 4.49 -9.85
CA ASP A 35 7.49 5.88 -9.36
C ASP A 35 6.54 6.15 -8.18
N ALA A 36 5.36 5.55 -8.21
CA ALA A 36 4.32 5.72 -7.19
C ALA A 36 3.43 4.48 -7.03
N PHE A 37 2.64 4.42 -5.95
CA PHE A 37 1.83 3.26 -5.60
C PHE A 37 0.36 3.57 -5.34
N VAL A 38 -0.48 2.55 -5.55
CA VAL A 38 -1.82 2.48 -4.95
C VAL A 38 -1.86 1.28 -4.02
N PHE A 39 -1.91 1.53 -2.72
CA PHE A 39 -2.04 0.45 -1.73
C PHE A 39 -3.51 0.12 -1.51
N VAL A 40 -3.88 -1.14 -1.75
CA VAL A 40 -5.21 -1.66 -1.43
C VAL A 40 -5.12 -2.48 -0.15
N VAL A 41 -5.74 -2.00 0.93
CA VAL A 41 -5.55 -2.48 2.30
C VAL A 41 -6.86 -3.03 2.87
N PRO A 42 -7.07 -4.35 2.85
CA PRO A 42 -8.09 -4.97 3.69
C PRO A 42 -7.78 -4.71 5.17
N GLU A 43 -8.84 -4.61 5.97
CA GLU A 43 -8.69 -4.58 7.42
C GLU A 43 -8.81 -5.96 8.04
N TYR A 44 -7.73 -6.46 8.63
CA TYR A 44 -7.74 -7.60 9.53
C TYR A 44 -7.42 -7.12 10.94
N ASN A 45 -8.37 -7.29 11.87
CA ASN A 45 -8.25 -6.89 13.28
C ASN A 45 -7.80 -5.42 13.47
N GLY A 46 -8.33 -4.50 12.65
CA GLY A 46 -8.02 -3.07 12.74
C GLY A 46 -6.76 -2.60 12.02
N GLY A 47 -6.08 -3.46 11.25
CA GLY A 47 -4.88 -3.06 10.51
C GLY A 47 -4.69 -3.80 9.19
N MET A 48 -3.55 -3.56 8.55
CA MET A 48 -3.15 -4.28 7.34
C MET A 48 -2.92 -5.77 7.61
N THR A 49 -2.89 -6.58 6.54
CA THR A 49 -2.61 -8.01 6.68
C THR A 49 -1.13 -8.29 6.98
N GLY A 50 -0.85 -9.41 7.64
CA GLY A 50 0.52 -9.87 7.86
C GLY A 50 1.29 -10.11 6.55
N LEU A 51 0.60 -10.51 5.48
CA LEU A 51 1.19 -10.67 4.15
C LEU A 51 1.63 -9.33 3.55
N GLN A 52 0.80 -8.29 3.66
CA GLN A 52 1.16 -6.94 3.22
C GLN A 52 2.32 -6.38 4.02
N LYS A 53 2.28 -6.54 5.33
CA LYS A 53 3.38 -6.10 6.20
C LYS A 53 4.69 -6.80 5.86
N ASN A 54 4.65 -8.12 5.65
CA ASN A 54 5.82 -8.90 5.25
C ASN A 54 6.39 -8.47 3.90
N ALA A 55 5.53 -8.16 2.91
CA ALA A 55 5.99 -7.63 1.63
C ALA A 55 6.67 -6.26 1.78
N ILE A 56 6.13 -5.38 2.63
CA ILE A 56 6.76 -4.08 2.93
C ILE A 56 8.09 -4.28 3.66
N ASP A 57 8.13 -5.13 4.69
CA ASP A 57 9.28 -5.29 5.59
C ASP A 57 10.53 -5.86 4.93
N TRP A 58 10.39 -6.49 3.78
CA TRP A 58 11.52 -7.00 2.99
C TRP A 58 12.32 -5.88 2.29
N VAL A 59 11.74 -4.70 2.13
CA VAL A 59 12.27 -3.62 1.28
C VAL A 59 12.23 -2.31 2.07
N TYR A 60 13.28 -1.49 1.98
CA TYR A 60 13.30 -0.19 2.66
C TYR A 60 13.64 0.94 1.71
N LYS A 61 14.90 0.98 1.24
CA LYS A 61 15.44 2.11 0.46
C LYS A 61 14.63 2.40 -0.81
N GLN A 62 14.07 1.37 -1.45
CA GLN A 62 13.28 1.49 -2.67
C GLN A 62 11.88 2.11 -2.45
N TRP A 63 11.41 2.20 -1.20
CA TRP A 63 10.16 2.91 -0.89
C TRP A 63 10.38 4.42 -0.71
N ASN A 64 11.59 4.82 -0.32
CA ASN A 64 11.84 6.16 0.19
C ASN A 64 11.53 7.25 -0.84
N GLY A 65 10.80 8.27 -0.41
CA GLY A 65 10.44 9.43 -1.23
C GLY A 65 9.29 9.19 -2.21
N LYS A 66 8.87 7.93 -2.41
CA LYS A 66 7.79 7.61 -3.35
C LYS A 66 6.43 8.01 -2.80
N SER A 67 5.53 8.38 -3.68
CA SER A 67 4.15 8.72 -3.29
C SER A 67 3.22 7.52 -3.38
N ALA A 68 2.16 7.54 -2.56
CA ALA A 68 1.10 6.56 -2.66
C ALA A 68 -0.28 7.09 -2.29
N VAL A 69 -1.30 6.55 -2.96
CA VAL A 69 -2.69 6.63 -2.53
C VAL A 69 -3.06 5.34 -1.80
N VAL A 70 -3.90 5.46 -0.77
CA VAL A 70 -4.40 4.31 0.00
C VAL A 70 -5.88 4.09 -0.30
N VAL A 71 -6.24 2.83 -0.54
CA VAL A 71 -7.60 2.34 -0.67
C VAL A 71 -7.84 1.32 0.45
N THR A 72 -8.78 1.55 1.35
CA THR A 72 -9.14 0.62 2.43
C THR A 72 -10.50 0.00 2.19
N TYR A 73 -10.70 -1.23 2.70
CA TYR A 73 -12.03 -1.84 2.73
C TYR A 73 -12.23 -2.75 3.94
N ASN A 74 -13.42 -2.68 4.56
CA ASN A 74 -13.82 -3.50 5.70
C ASN A 74 -15.33 -3.49 5.94
N TRP A 75 -15.77 -4.09 7.06
CA TRP A 75 -17.18 -4.19 7.44
C TRP A 75 -17.70 -3.04 8.32
N TYR A 76 -16.81 -2.21 8.88
CA TYR A 76 -17.13 -1.33 10.00
C TYR A 76 -16.89 0.13 9.67
N ASP A 77 -15.65 0.61 9.78
CA ASP A 77 -15.25 1.99 9.53
C ASP A 77 -14.35 2.07 8.32
N LYS A 78 -14.75 2.85 7.30
CA LYS A 78 -14.01 3.04 6.06
C LYS A 78 -12.55 3.46 6.25
N LYS A 79 -12.15 3.98 7.43
CA LYS A 79 -10.81 4.55 7.67
C LYS A 79 -9.97 3.90 8.76
N SER A 80 -10.49 3.00 9.58
CA SER A 80 -9.75 2.45 10.74
C SER A 80 -8.40 1.80 10.37
N ALA A 81 -8.35 1.01 9.29
CA ALA A 81 -7.09 0.43 8.80
C ALA A 81 -6.08 1.47 8.30
N VAL A 82 -6.53 2.66 7.87
CA VAL A 82 -5.66 3.73 7.35
C VAL A 82 -4.76 4.24 8.46
N GLU A 83 -5.28 4.48 9.65
CA GLU A 83 -4.53 5.08 10.76
C GLU A 83 -3.30 4.21 11.12
N VAL A 84 -3.47 2.89 11.18
CA VAL A 84 -2.38 1.93 11.44
C VAL A 84 -1.41 1.86 10.25
N PHE A 85 -1.95 1.87 9.03
CA PHE A 85 -1.14 1.79 7.81
C PHE A 85 -0.26 3.03 7.58
N GLN A 86 -0.78 4.22 7.91
CA GLN A 86 -0.07 5.51 7.82
C GLN A 86 1.24 5.49 8.60
N ASN A 87 1.26 4.89 9.78
CA ASN A 87 2.50 4.78 10.55
C ASN A 87 3.56 3.95 9.82
N THR A 88 3.17 2.87 9.15
CA THR A 88 4.12 2.04 8.38
C THR A 88 4.69 2.83 7.20
N LEU A 89 3.82 3.45 6.39
CA LEU A 89 4.26 4.26 5.25
C LEU A 89 5.18 5.41 5.67
N ARG A 90 4.88 6.08 6.78
CA ARG A 90 5.75 7.12 7.37
C ARG A 90 7.14 6.59 7.70
N VAL A 91 7.26 5.38 8.26
CA VAL A 91 8.54 4.77 8.65
C VAL A 91 9.40 4.41 7.42
N ILE A 92 8.75 3.93 6.35
CA ILE A 92 9.41 3.64 5.06
C ILE A 92 9.44 4.85 4.11
N GLN A 93 9.16 6.05 4.63
CA GLN A 93 9.26 7.32 3.92
C GLN A 93 8.43 7.41 2.63
N VAL A 94 7.28 6.76 2.60
CA VAL A 94 6.29 6.91 1.51
C VAL A 94 5.36 8.07 1.83
N ASN A 95 5.22 8.99 0.87
CA ASN A 95 4.35 10.16 0.96
C ASN A 95 2.90 9.74 0.67
N ILE A 96 1.98 10.01 1.59
CA ILE A 96 0.57 9.68 1.38
C ILE A 96 -0.11 10.84 0.68
N ILE A 97 -0.74 10.55 -0.46
CA ILE A 97 -1.48 11.51 -1.25
C ILE A 97 -2.97 11.36 -0.96
N GLU A 98 -3.59 12.47 -0.55
CA GLU A 98 -5.03 12.56 -0.32
C GLU A 98 -5.79 12.77 -1.65
N PRO A 99 -7.05 12.33 -1.76
CA PRO A 99 -7.84 11.67 -0.72
C PRO A 99 -7.54 10.17 -0.55
N VAL A 100 -7.56 9.69 0.68
CA VAL A 100 -7.66 8.24 0.99
C VAL A 100 -9.05 7.71 0.64
N VAL A 101 -9.09 6.56 -0.05
CA VAL A 101 -10.33 5.93 -0.52
C VAL A 101 -10.78 4.82 0.43
N GLY A 102 -11.69 5.12 1.34
CA GLY A 102 -12.31 4.10 2.19
C GLY A 102 -13.58 3.51 1.58
N LEU A 103 -13.71 2.18 1.61
CA LEU A 103 -14.84 1.40 1.12
C LEU A 103 -15.40 0.51 2.23
N LYS A 104 -16.70 0.23 2.20
CA LYS A 104 -17.35 -0.62 3.20
C LYS A 104 -18.24 -1.68 2.59
N PHE A 105 -18.19 -2.88 3.17
CA PHE A 105 -19.11 -3.96 2.83
C PHE A 105 -20.55 -3.61 3.23
N GLY A 106 -21.50 -3.83 2.32
CA GLY A 106 -22.90 -3.43 2.47
C GLY A 106 -23.19 -1.99 2.07
N GLU A 107 -22.17 -1.20 1.70
CA GLU A 107 -22.31 0.14 1.13
C GLU A 107 -21.72 0.19 -0.27
N GLU A 108 -20.40 0.36 -0.43
CA GLU A 108 -19.76 0.38 -1.75
C GLU A 108 -19.51 -1.01 -2.34
N LEU A 109 -19.28 -2.01 -1.47
CA LEU A 109 -18.89 -3.35 -1.88
C LEU A 109 -19.84 -4.40 -1.31
N ALA A 110 -20.14 -5.44 -2.08
CA ALA A 110 -20.72 -6.68 -1.58
C ALA A 110 -19.59 -7.68 -1.21
N PRO A 111 -19.87 -8.67 -0.34
CA PRO A 111 -18.85 -9.65 0.08
C PRO A 111 -18.28 -10.51 -1.05
N ASP A 112 -19.01 -10.65 -2.16
CA ASP A 112 -18.57 -11.34 -3.38
C ASP A 112 -17.74 -10.44 -4.33
N GLY A 113 -17.52 -9.18 -3.95
CA GLY A 113 -16.80 -8.19 -4.73
C GLY A 113 -17.65 -7.38 -5.69
N ALA A 114 -18.98 -7.60 -5.73
CA ALA A 114 -19.85 -6.74 -6.54
C ALA A 114 -19.83 -5.29 -6.01
N VAL A 115 -19.80 -4.34 -6.93
CA VAL A 115 -19.79 -2.91 -6.61
C VAL A 115 -21.22 -2.38 -6.69
N ALA A 116 -21.69 -1.69 -5.65
CA ALA A 116 -23.06 -1.20 -5.60
C ALA A 116 -23.34 -0.10 -6.65
N ASP A 117 -22.38 0.81 -6.84
CA ASP A 117 -22.40 1.85 -7.87
C ASP A 117 -20.99 1.97 -8.49
N GLU A 118 -20.81 1.37 -9.65
CA GLU A 118 -19.52 1.37 -10.35
C GLU A 118 -19.11 2.78 -10.78
N SER A 119 -20.06 3.62 -11.20
CA SER A 119 -19.78 4.98 -11.66
C SER A 119 -19.27 5.84 -10.50
N ALA A 120 -19.95 5.78 -9.34
CA ALA A 120 -19.54 6.50 -8.15
C ALA A 120 -18.18 6.01 -7.62
N LEU A 121 -17.96 4.69 -7.56
CA LEU A 121 -16.67 4.13 -7.12
C LEU A 121 -15.54 4.54 -8.07
N ARG A 122 -15.76 4.46 -9.39
CA ARG A 122 -14.79 4.88 -10.40
C ARG A 122 -14.43 6.34 -10.24
N ALA A 123 -15.41 7.23 -10.04
CA ALA A 123 -15.14 8.65 -9.82
C ALA A 123 -14.28 8.89 -8.57
N LYS A 124 -14.56 8.17 -7.48
CA LYS A 124 -13.80 8.24 -6.22
C LYS A 124 -12.34 7.81 -6.39
N ILE A 125 -12.11 6.66 -7.04
CA ILE A 125 -10.77 6.15 -7.32
C ILE A 125 -10.03 7.07 -8.29
N GLN A 126 -10.71 7.54 -9.34
CA GLN A 126 -10.10 8.39 -10.35
C GLN A 126 -9.67 9.75 -9.78
N HIS A 127 -10.45 10.32 -8.85
CA HIS A 127 -10.04 11.52 -8.13
C HIS A 127 -8.73 11.28 -7.35
N ALA A 128 -8.64 10.21 -6.58
CA ALA A 128 -7.44 9.90 -5.81
C ALA A 128 -6.21 9.62 -6.69
N VAL A 129 -6.37 8.81 -7.74
CA VAL A 129 -5.29 8.54 -8.71
C VAL A 129 -4.86 9.80 -9.46
N SER A 130 -5.79 10.71 -9.78
CA SER A 130 -5.45 11.99 -10.41
C SER A 130 -4.62 12.88 -9.48
N ALA A 131 -4.91 12.86 -8.18
CA ALA A 131 -4.11 13.56 -7.18
C ALA A 131 -2.69 12.98 -7.09
N LEU A 132 -2.55 11.64 -7.12
CA LEU A 132 -1.24 10.97 -7.17
C LEU A 132 -0.42 11.42 -8.37
N PHE A 133 -1.01 11.40 -9.57
CA PHE A 133 -0.33 11.87 -10.78
C PHE A 133 0.03 13.36 -10.72
N ALA A 134 -0.76 14.18 -10.03
CA ALA A 134 -0.45 15.60 -9.87
C ALA A 134 0.74 15.82 -8.91
N ALA A 135 0.83 15.04 -7.84
CA ALA A 135 1.95 15.06 -6.91
C ALA A 135 3.27 14.70 -7.61
N GLU A 136 3.29 13.59 -8.35
CA GLU A 136 4.50 13.14 -9.07
C GLU A 136 5.00 14.15 -10.11
N ARG A 137 4.11 14.90 -10.76
CA ARG A 137 4.51 15.95 -11.71
C ARG A 137 5.06 17.21 -11.04
N ALA A 138 4.79 17.43 -9.76
CA ALA A 138 5.25 18.62 -9.04
C ALA A 138 6.67 18.45 -8.47
N GLU A 139 7.19 17.22 -8.43
CA GLU A 139 8.53 16.88 -7.93
C GLU A 139 9.59 16.83 -9.04
N VAL A 140 9.18 16.97 -10.32
CA VAL A 140 10.05 17.08 -11.51
C VAL A 140 10.25 18.54 -11.90
#